data_AF-A0A7W0K6A1-F1
#
_entry.id   AF-A0A7W0K6A1-F1
#
_cell.length_a   1.000
_cell.length_b   1.000
_cell.length_c   1.000
_cell.angle_alpha   90.00
_cell.angle_beta   90.00
_cell.angle_gamma   90.00
#
_symmetry.space_group_name_H-M   'P 1'
#
loop_
_entity.id
_entity.type
_entity.pdbx_description
1 polymer ?
#
loop_
_entity_poly.entity_id
_entity_poly.type
_entity_poly.pdbx_seq_one_letter_code
_entity_poly.pdbx_strand_id
1 'polypeptide(L)'
;MRKFGKAFAALSAALLATGVLGACGSDDSDSDSGGGGGAGKTGGELKVAYSSQPDFLDPALSYTVDGWAAMWNVYLPPMGYKHEEGSTGSELAPMLAEDLPKASEGGKVYSFTFKKGIKFSDGTPLKASDFEHTVKRV
;
A
#
# COMPACT_ATOMS: atom_id res chain seq x y z
N MET A 1 -27.86 -16.76 -61.63
CA MET A 1 -29.30 -17.11 -61.71
C MET A 1 -29.72 -17.67 -60.36
N ARG A 2 -30.78 -17.08 -59.80
CA ARG A 2 -31.38 -17.32 -58.47
C ARG A 2 -31.71 -18.79 -58.25
N LYS A 3 -31.61 -19.31 -57.02
CA LYS A 3 -32.69 -20.06 -56.33
C LYS A 3 -32.57 -19.94 -54.81
N PHE A 4 -33.49 -19.17 -54.24
CA PHE A 4 -33.87 -19.16 -52.83
C PHE A 4 -34.72 -20.41 -52.51
N GLY A 5 -34.67 -20.86 -51.25
CA GLY A 5 -35.85 -21.37 -50.56
C GLY A 5 -35.76 -22.80 -50.03
N LYS A 6 -36.29 -22.95 -48.80
CA LYS A 6 -36.43 -24.12 -47.90
C LYS A 6 -35.36 -24.07 -46.80
N ALA A 7 -35.67 -24.01 -45.50
CA ALA A 7 -36.83 -24.52 -44.82
C ALA A 7 -37.21 -23.64 -43.61
N PHE A 8 -38.47 -23.21 -43.59
CA PHE A 8 -39.18 -22.86 -42.38
C PHE A 8 -39.91 -24.15 -41.98
N ALA A 9 -39.47 -24.79 -40.90
CA ALA A 9 -40.20 -25.90 -40.29
C ALA A 9 -40.07 -25.78 -38.78
N ALA A 10 -41.22 -25.58 -38.15
CA ALA A 10 -41.42 -25.39 -36.74
C ALA A 10 -40.86 -26.53 -35.89
N LEU A 11 -40.30 -26.19 -34.74
CA LEU A 11 -40.35 -27.06 -33.57
C LEU A 11 -40.71 -26.20 -32.35
N SER A 12 -42.01 -26.11 -32.11
CA SER A 12 -42.59 -25.58 -30.89
C SER A 12 -42.54 -26.65 -29.79
N ALA A 13 -42.39 -26.14 -28.57
CA ALA A 13 -43.00 -26.62 -27.33
C ALA A 13 -42.24 -27.64 -26.46
N ALA A 14 -42.21 -27.26 -25.17
CA ALA A 14 -42.23 -28.07 -23.98
C ALA A 14 -40.91 -28.61 -23.43
N LEU A 15 -40.20 -27.76 -22.68
CA LEU A 15 -39.56 -28.15 -21.42
C LEU A 15 -39.75 -27.00 -20.40
N LEU A 16 -40.91 -27.03 -19.75
CA LEU A 16 -41.23 -26.27 -18.53
C LEU A 16 -40.88 -27.13 -17.31
N ALA A 17 -40.40 -26.46 -16.25
CA ALA A 17 -40.17 -26.93 -14.88
C ALA A 17 -38.89 -27.76 -14.69
N THR A 18 -37.93 -27.43 -13.82
CA THR A 18 -37.99 -26.80 -12.48
C THR A 18 -36.66 -26.12 -12.15
N GLY A 19 -36.70 -24.90 -11.61
CA GLY A 19 -35.52 -24.21 -11.09
C GLY A 19 -35.91 -22.96 -10.33
N VAL A 20 -36.59 -23.14 -9.19
CA VAL A 20 -36.83 -22.06 -8.23
C VAL A 20 -35.49 -21.78 -7.53
N LEU A 21 -34.83 -20.69 -7.90
CA LEU A 21 -33.88 -20.00 -7.04
C LEU A 21 -34.26 -18.52 -7.06
N GLY A 22 -34.61 -18.02 -5.88
CA GLY A 22 -35.17 -16.71 -5.67
C GLY A 22 -34.25 -15.60 -6.18
N ALA A 23 -34.72 -14.91 -7.23
CA ALA A 23 -34.33 -13.54 -7.51
C ALA A 23 -35.29 -12.64 -6.72
N CYS A 24 -34.98 -12.40 -5.45
CA CYS A 24 -35.53 -11.24 -4.76
C CYS A 24 -34.67 -10.04 -5.18
N GLY A 25 -35.16 -9.33 -6.18
CA GLY A 25 -34.85 -7.92 -6.32
C GLY A 25 -35.72 -7.16 -5.33
N SER A 26 -35.07 -6.39 -4.47
CA SER A 26 -35.66 -5.25 -3.80
C SER A 26 -34.68 -4.10 -3.95
N ASP A 27 -35.09 -3.18 -4.81
CA ASP A 27 -34.59 -1.81 -4.91
C ASP A 27 -34.91 -1.15 -3.56
N ASP A 28 -33.90 -0.91 -2.72
CA ASP A 28 -33.99 0.04 -1.63
C ASP A 28 -32.88 1.07 -1.82
N SER A 29 -33.33 2.25 -2.23
CA SER A 29 -32.53 3.47 -2.24
C SER A 29 -32.37 3.91 -0.80
N ASP A 30 -31.33 3.45 -0.11
CA ASP A 30 -30.86 4.09 1.12
C ASP A 30 -29.52 4.76 0.85
N SER A 31 -29.61 6.06 0.60
CA SER A 31 -28.51 7.00 0.80
C SER A 31 -28.22 7.07 2.30
N ASP A 32 -27.35 6.17 2.78
CA ASP A 32 -26.68 6.39 4.07
C ASP A 32 -25.30 7.00 3.82
N SER A 33 -25.27 8.32 3.93
CA SER A 33 -24.07 9.10 4.18
C SER A 33 -23.56 8.79 5.59
N GLY A 34 -23.02 7.58 5.76
CA GLY A 34 -22.38 7.12 6.98
C GLY A 34 -20.88 7.06 6.77
N GLY A 35 -20.18 8.16 7.07
CA GLY A 35 -18.74 8.19 7.28
C GLY A 35 -18.37 7.37 8.51
N GLY A 36 -18.60 6.06 8.44
CA GLY A 36 -18.17 5.09 9.42
C GLY A 36 -16.71 4.78 9.14
N GLY A 37 -15.81 5.41 9.89
CA GLY A 37 -14.46 4.92 10.10
C GLY A 37 -14.53 3.56 10.79
N GLY A 38 -14.91 2.54 10.03
CA GLY A 38 -14.89 1.16 10.48
C GLY A 38 -13.45 0.82 10.82
N ALA A 39 -13.22 0.38 12.06
CA ALA A 39 -11.91 -0.10 12.47
C ALA A 39 -11.42 -1.11 11.43
N GLY A 40 -10.29 -0.79 10.78
CA GLY A 40 -9.72 -1.65 9.75
C GLY A 40 -9.56 -3.08 10.26
N LYS A 41 -9.80 -4.06 9.39
CA LYS A 41 -9.60 -5.47 9.75
C LYS A 41 -8.16 -5.66 10.22
N THR A 42 -7.97 -6.21 11.42
CA THR A 42 -6.65 -6.48 11.98
C THR A 42 -6.13 -7.83 11.50
N GLY A 43 -4.92 -7.85 10.94
CA GLY A 43 -4.29 -9.07 10.43
C GLY A 43 -4.72 -9.47 9.02
N GLY A 44 -4.06 -10.49 8.47
CA GLY A 44 -4.26 -10.99 7.12
C GLY A 44 -2.94 -11.23 6.36
N GLU A 45 -3.06 -11.75 5.14
CA GLU A 45 -1.95 -11.87 4.20
C GLU A 45 -2.18 -10.91 3.04
N LEU A 46 -1.20 -10.05 2.77
CA LEU A 46 -1.16 -9.21 1.59
C LEU A 46 -0.18 -9.82 0.58
N LYS A 47 -0.69 -10.23 -0.58
CA LYS A 47 0.14 -10.66 -1.70
C LYS A 47 0.41 -9.48 -2.61
N VAL A 48 1.68 -9.10 -2.73
CA VAL A 48 2.14 -8.00 -3.59
C VAL A 48 2.90 -8.60 -4.78
N ALA A 49 2.56 -8.15 -5.98
CA ALA A 49 3.30 -8.49 -7.20
C ALA A 49 4.29 -7.37 -7.53
N TYR A 50 5.54 -7.75 -7.80
CA TYR A 50 6.59 -6.83 -8.25
C TYR A 50 6.86 -7.03 -9.74
N SER A 51 7.34 -5.98 -10.41
CA SER A 51 7.65 -6.05 -11.85
C SER A 51 8.93 -6.81 -12.13
N SER A 52 9.84 -6.84 -11.16
CA SER A 52 11.12 -7.52 -11.16
C SER A 52 11.54 -7.91 -9.74
N GLN A 53 12.58 -8.72 -9.61
CA GLN A 53 13.17 -9.04 -8.31
C GLN A 53 13.97 -7.83 -7.78
N PRO A 54 13.90 -7.53 -6.47
CA PRO A 54 14.82 -6.58 -5.82
C PRO A 54 16.28 -6.87 -6.14
N ASP A 55 17.03 -5.84 -6.53
CA ASP A 55 18.47 -5.90 -6.82
C ASP A 55 19.30 -6.08 -5.54
N PHE A 56 19.07 -5.21 -4.55
CA PHE A 56 19.71 -5.28 -3.23
C PHE A 56 18.72 -4.97 -2.11
N LEU A 57 18.96 -5.56 -0.93
CA LEU A 57 18.23 -5.24 0.31
C LEU A 57 19.04 -4.33 1.25
N ASP A 58 20.18 -3.83 0.76
CA ASP A 58 20.93 -2.74 1.36
C ASP A 58 20.52 -1.43 0.69
N PRO A 59 19.94 -0.45 1.43
CA PRO A 59 19.55 0.84 0.88
C PRO A 59 20.69 1.62 0.21
N ALA A 60 21.94 1.38 0.59
CA ALA A 60 23.11 2.05 0.01
C ALA A 60 23.55 1.46 -1.35
N LEU A 61 23.05 0.26 -1.70
CA LEU A 61 23.41 -0.44 -2.95
C LEU A 61 22.27 -0.47 -3.97
N SER A 62 21.02 -0.44 -3.51
CA SER A 62 19.83 -0.53 -4.36
C SER A 62 19.67 0.68 -5.26
N TYR A 63 19.35 0.45 -6.54
CA TYR A 63 19.05 1.49 -7.53
C TYR A 63 17.74 1.24 -8.29
N THR A 64 16.94 0.25 -7.85
CA THR A 64 15.66 -0.10 -8.48
C THR A 64 14.45 0.30 -7.63
N VAL A 65 13.33 0.58 -8.30
CA VAL A 65 12.05 0.88 -7.63
C VAL A 65 11.55 -0.33 -6.85
N ASP A 66 11.66 -1.54 -7.41
CA ASP A 66 11.22 -2.77 -6.74
C ASP A 66 12.06 -3.06 -5.48
N GLY A 67 13.37 -2.79 -5.51
CA GLY A 67 14.25 -2.86 -4.35
C GLY A 67 13.85 -1.89 -3.23
N TRP A 68 13.67 -0.61 -3.56
CA TRP A 68 13.21 0.39 -2.59
C TRP A 68 11.81 0.12 -2.06
N ALA A 69 10.88 -0.36 -2.91
CA ALA A 69 9.52 -0.70 -2.51
C ALA A 69 9.48 -1.87 -1.52
N ALA A 70 10.35 -2.87 -1.67
CA ALA A 70 10.49 -3.92 -0.67
C ALA A 70 11.03 -3.35 0.65
N MET A 71 12.07 -2.52 0.59
CA MET A 71 12.74 -1.95 1.76
C MET A 71 11.90 -0.95 2.56
N TRP A 72 10.95 -0.25 1.94
CA TRP A 72 10.03 0.66 2.65
C TRP A 72 9.22 -0.02 3.75
N ASN A 73 9.04 -1.33 3.68
CA ASN A 73 8.29 -2.09 4.68
C ASN A 73 9.13 -2.47 5.91
N VAL A 74 10.46 -2.41 5.82
CA VAL A 74 11.37 -2.97 6.84
C VAL A 74 12.44 -1.99 7.34
N TYR A 75 12.63 -0.86 6.66
CA TYR A 75 13.50 0.24 7.11
C TYR A 75 12.68 1.49 7.38
N LEU A 76 13.11 2.26 8.39
CA LEU A 76 12.50 3.55 8.69
C LEU A 76 13.61 4.61 8.88
N PRO A 77 13.54 5.77 8.20
CA PRO A 77 14.50 6.87 8.39
C PRO A 77 14.15 7.73 9.63
N PRO A 78 14.97 8.73 10.00
CA PRO A 78 14.61 9.72 11.02
C PRO A 78 13.36 10.54 10.65
N MET A 79 13.24 10.91 9.38
CA MET A 79 12.14 11.68 8.79
C MET A 79 11.84 11.13 7.39
N GLY A 80 10.62 11.34 6.92
CA GLY A 80 10.16 10.90 5.60
C GLY A 80 8.97 11.73 5.14
N TYR A 81 8.11 11.14 4.32
CA TYR A 81 6.91 11.79 3.83
C TYR A 81 5.65 11.18 4.44
N LYS A 82 4.56 11.95 4.51
CA LYS A 82 3.27 11.41 4.95
C LYS A 82 2.80 10.30 4.01
N HIS A 83 2.26 9.23 4.58
CA HIS A 83 1.63 8.15 3.81
C HIS A 83 0.17 8.51 3.49
N GLU A 84 -0.01 9.57 2.69
CA GLU A 84 -1.30 10.10 2.30
C GLU A 84 -1.32 10.36 0.79
N GLU A 85 -2.51 10.32 0.17
CA GLU A 85 -2.65 10.60 -1.25
C GLU A 85 -2.56 12.10 -1.55
N GLY A 86 -2.22 12.43 -2.80
CA GLY A 86 -2.18 13.81 -3.28
C GLY A 86 -1.00 14.63 -2.72
N SER A 87 -1.18 15.95 -2.67
CA SER A 87 -0.11 16.88 -2.26
C SER A 87 0.34 16.68 -0.82
N THR A 88 -0.55 16.20 0.06
CA THR A 88 -0.22 15.96 1.47
C THR A 88 0.80 14.84 1.64
N GLY A 89 0.79 13.84 0.75
CA GLY A 89 1.83 12.81 0.68
C GLY A 89 3.22 13.32 0.31
N SER A 90 3.34 14.57 -0.14
CA SER A 90 4.63 15.22 -0.42
C SER A 90 5.13 16.06 0.77
N GLU A 91 4.38 16.13 1.87
CA GLU A 91 4.79 16.83 3.08
C GLU A 91 5.73 15.98 3.94
N LEU A 92 6.76 16.61 4.48
CA LEU A 92 7.70 15.95 5.39
C LEU A 92 7.05 15.67 6.75
N ALA A 93 7.35 14.51 7.30
CA ALA A 93 6.87 14.06 8.61
C ALA A 93 7.98 13.37 9.42
N PRO A 94 7.95 13.48 10.76
CA PRO A 94 8.83 12.72 11.64
C PRO A 94 8.51 11.22 11.56
N MET A 95 9.56 10.40 11.49
CA MET A 95 9.46 8.95 11.41
C MET A 95 10.01 8.32 12.69
N LEU A 96 11.31 7.96 12.74
CA LEU A 96 11.97 7.56 13.97
C LEU A 96 12.27 8.74 14.91
N ALA A 97 12.38 9.95 14.36
CA ALA A 97 12.55 11.17 15.14
C ALA A 97 11.24 11.56 15.85
N GLU A 98 11.35 12.27 16.97
CA GLU A 98 10.22 12.86 17.69
C GLU A 98 9.58 13.99 16.87
N ASP A 99 10.40 14.80 16.20
CA ASP A 99 10.01 15.95 15.40
C ASP A 99 10.89 16.07 14.13
N LEU A 100 10.51 16.96 13.22
CA LEU A 100 11.40 17.39 12.13
C LEU A 100 12.67 18.05 12.69
N PRO A 101 13.82 17.94 12.00
CA PRO A 101 15.10 18.38 12.56
C PRO A 101 15.14 19.89 12.75
N LYS A 102 15.83 20.32 13.82
CA LYS A 102 16.13 21.73 14.04
C LYS A 102 17.37 22.10 13.25
N ALA A 103 17.20 23.00 12.27
CA ALA A 103 18.31 23.57 11.51
C ALA A 103 18.96 24.72 12.29
N SER A 104 20.29 24.73 12.35
CA SER A 104 21.10 25.80 12.94
C SER A 104 22.31 26.11 12.04
N GLU A 105 23.11 27.11 12.44
CA GLU A 105 24.33 27.52 11.71
C GLU A 105 24.10 27.87 10.23
N GLY A 106 22.98 28.54 9.94
CA GLY A 106 22.60 28.86 8.57
C GLY A 106 22.24 27.63 7.74
N GLY A 107 21.74 26.56 8.37
CA GLY A 107 21.33 25.32 7.71
C GLY A 107 22.47 24.33 7.47
N LYS A 108 23.59 24.47 8.18
CA LYS A 108 24.72 23.54 8.11
C LYS A 108 24.64 22.42 9.14
N VAL A 109 23.86 22.62 10.20
CA VAL A 109 23.67 21.64 11.27
C VAL A 109 22.19 21.32 11.39
N TYR A 110 21.86 20.03 11.37
CA TYR A 110 20.52 19.49 11.57
C TYR A 110 20.53 18.55 12.77
N SER A 111 19.76 18.89 13.79
CA SER A 111 19.67 18.08 15.02
C SER A 111 18.38 17.27 15.04
N PHE A 112 18.50 15.94 15.19
CA PHE A 112 17.39 15.01 15.35
C PHE A 112 17.34 14.47 16.78
N THR A 113 16.15 14.40 17.36
CA THR A 113 15.88 13.67 18.61
C THR A 113 15.08 12.43 18.27
N PHE A 114 15.53 11.25 18.67
CA PHE A 114 14.85 9.99 18.37
C PHE A 114 13.83 9.61 19.45
N LYS A 115 12.70 9.00 19.03
CA LYS A 115 11.73 8.45 19.97
C LYS A 115 12.39 7.37 20.84
N LYS A 116 11.98 7.30 22.10
CA LYS A 116 12.54 6.35 23.07
C LYS A 116 11.97 4.94 22.88
N GLY A 117 12.76 3.94 23.25
CA GLY A 117 12.31 2.54 23.32
C GLY A 117 12.20 1.83 21.97
N ILE A 118 12.66 2.45 20.88
CA ILE A 118 12.72 1.81 19.57
C ILE A 118 13.76 0.68 19.60
N LYS A 119 13.40 -0.45 19.00
CA LYS A 119 14.26 -1.62 18.83
C LYS A 119 14.23 -2.06 17.38
N PHE A 120 15.32 -2.64 16.92
CA PHE A 120 15.36 -3.40 15.68
C PHE A 120 14.53 -4.68 15.82
N SER A 121 14.28 -5.35 14.69
CA SER A 121 13.48 -6.59 14.63
C SER A 121 14.07 -7.74 15.44
N ASP A 122 15.38 -7.71 15.73
CA ASP A 122 16.08 -8.66 16.59
C ASP A 122 15.99 -8.32 18.10
N GLY A 123 15.37 -7.19 18.44
CA GLY A 123 15.24 -6.69 19.82
C GLY A 123 16.39 -5.79 20.29
N THR A 124 17.43 -5.58 19.47
CA THR A 124 18.53 -4.67 19.78
C THR A 124 18.00 -3.23 19.88
N PRO A 125 18.32 -2.46 20.94
CA PRO A 125 17.90 -1.07 21.05
C PRO A 125 18.55 -0.18 19.99
N LEU A 126 17.76 0.70 19.37
CA LEU A 126 18.25 1.72 18.45
C LEU A 126 19.10 2.76 19.20
N LYS A 127 20.25 3.12 18.64
CA LYS A 127 21.17 4.15 19.15
C LYS A 127 21.45 5.19 18.07
N ALA A 128 21.79 6.42 18.49
CA ALA A 128 22.18 7.47 17.55
C ALA A 128 23.43 7.09 16.72
N SER A 129 24.35 6.29 17.28
CA SER A 129 25.53 5.78 16.59
C SER A 129 25.22 4.90 15.38
N ASP A 130 24.02 4.30 15.32
CA ASP A 130 23.62 3.43 14.20
C ASP A 130 23.41 4.25 12.92
N PHE A 131 22.95 5.51 13.05
CA PHE A 131 22.83 6.44 11.94
C PHE A 131 24.19 6.97 11.50
N GLU A 132 25.09 7.26 12.44
CA GLU A 132 26.47 7.64 12.11
C GLU A 132 27.15 6.55 11.29
N HIS A 133 27.03 5.29 11.72
CA HIS A 133 27.56 4.15 10.99
C HIS A 133 26.92 4.01 9.60
N THR A 134 25.60 4.18 9.51
CA THR A 134 24.85 4.09 8.24
C THR A 134 25.33 5.11 7.22
N VAL A 135 25.67 6.34 7.65
CA VAL A 135 26.17 7.38 6.73
C VAL A 135 27.63 7.12 6.35
N LYS A 136 28.48 6.69 7.30
CA LYS A 136 29.92 6.50 7.08
C LYS A 136 30.28 5.28 6.23
N ARG A 137 29.37 4.32 6.06
CA ARG A 137 29.62 3.08 5.30
C ARG A 137 29.30 3.19 3.80
N VAL A 138 28.77 4.32 3.36
CA VAL A 138 28.48 4.65 1.95
C VAL A 138 29.72 5.30 1.35
#